data_AF-A0A934J940-F1
#
_entry.id   AF-A0A934J940-F1
#
_cell.length_a   1.000
_cell.length_b   1.000
_cell.length_c   1.000
_cell.angle_alpha   90.00
_cell.angle_beta   90.00
_cell.angle_gamma   90.00
#
_symmetry.space_group_name_H-M   'P 1'
#
loop_
_entity.id
_entity.type
_entity.pdbx_description
1 polymer ?
#
loop_
_entity_poly.entity_id
_entity_poly.type
_entity_poly.pdbx_seq_one_letter_code
_entity_poly.pdbx_strand_id
1 'polypeptide(L)'
;GEAGLTGATGEAGVTGATGATGEAGLTGATGATGPAGSGGLVIPFSSVGGAGRGTALPSTNASGVSLNVNLLTFGRTGNDILLTGGSTFTVPFATDNNQFFFTFPVAVTLTGIAASFNNNAAFTPIAASNFRPYIALATAAPGTYNFTISPGSVTYSSSGFLPGVNNPTSTILTALNNTINVPVPAGTLLAIVGGWSDLNGSQALQQYIYMSGSLYFS
;
A
#
# COMPACT_ATOMS: atom_id res chain seq x y z
N GLY A 1 -8.45 35.54 -114.60
CA GLY A 1 -7.36 35.01 -113.77
C GLY A 1 -7.98 34.37 -112.58
N GLU A 2 -7.82 33.05 -112.43
CA GLU A 2 -8.31 32.31 -111.26
C GLU A 2 -7.26 32.40 -110.15
N ALA A 3 -7.73 32.67 -108.93
CA ALA A 3 -6.89 32.80 -107.75
C ALA A 3 -6.29 31.45 -107.36
N GLY A 4 -4.98 31.42 -107.09
CA GLY A 4 -4.28 30.22 -106.64
C GLY A 4 -4.75 29.76 -105.26
N LEU A 5 -4.89 28.45 -105.08
CA LEU A 5 -5.27 27.83 -103.82
C LEU A 5 -4.18 28.03 -102.76
N THR A 6 -4.56 28.53 -101.59
CA THR A 6 -3.69 28.65 -100.41
C THR A 6 -3.25 27.26 -99.94
N GLY A 7 -1.95 27.08 -99.71
CA GLY A 7 -1.36 25.81 -99.28
C GLY A 7 -1.86 25.34 -97.91
N ALA A 8 -1.93 24.02 -97.72
CA ALA A 8 -2.40 23.40 -96.48
C ALA A 8 -1.52 23.79 -95.27
N THR A 9 -2.17 24.11 -94.15
CA THR A 9 -1.52 24.38 -92.86
C THR A 9 -0.77 23.13 -92.38
N GLY A 10 0.49 23.30 -91.98
CA GLY A 10 1.34 22.20 -91.49
C GLY A 10 0.79 21.53 -90.22
N GLU A 11 1.12 20.24 -90.04
CA GLU A 11 0.67 19.44 -88.91
C GLU A 11 1.17 20.00 -87.56
N ALA A 12 0.34 19.87 -86.52
CA ALA A 12 0.68 20.31 -85.18
C ALA A 12 1.84 19.47 -84.61
N GLY A 13 2.81 20.13 -83.97
CA GLY A 13 3.95 19.46 -83.33
C GLY A 13 3.52 18.53 -82.20
N VAL A 14 4.26 17.44 -82.01
CA VAL A 14 4.00 16.44 -80.96
C VAL A 14 4.19 17.03 -79.55
N THR A 15 3.24 16.76 -78.65
CA THR A 15 3.33 17.15 -77.24
C THR A 15 4.47 16.39 -76.55
N GLY A 16 5.31 17.11 -75.79
CA GLY A 16 6.44 16.52 -75.06
C GLY A 16 6.00 15.56 -73.95
N ALA A 17 6.83 14.56 -73.65
CA ALA A 17 6.55 13.54 -72.64
C ALA A 17 6.49 14.12 -71.21
N THR A 18 5.53 13.67 -70.42
CA THR A 18 5.41 14.00 -68.99
C THR A 18 6.62 13.47 -68.21
N GLY A 19 7.21 14.29 -67.34
CA GLY A 19 8.37 13.92 -66.51
C GLY A 19 8.05 12.82 -65.49
N ALA A 20 9.08 12.09 -65.07
CA ALA A 20 8.96 10.99 -64.10
C ALA A 20 8.56 11.50 -62.71
N THR A 21 7.67 10.77 -62.03
CA THR A 21 7.29 11.02 -60.62
C THR A 21 8.50 10.81 -59.71
N GLY A 22 8.74 11.74 -58.78
CA GLY A 22 9.85 11.65 -57.82
C GLY A 22 9.72 10.48 -56.83
N GLU A 23 10.85 10.04 -56.28
CA GLU A 23 10.90 8.95 -55.29
C GLU A 23 10.17 9.32 -53.99
N ALA A 24 9.60 8.31 -53.33
CA ALA A 24 8.96 8.49 -52.03
C ALA A 24 10.00 8.86 -50.94
N GLY A 25 9.65 9.81 -50.06
CA GLY A 25 10.51 10.21 -48.95
C GLY A 25 10.75 9.07 -47.94
N LEU A 26 11.90 9.09 -47.27
CA LEU A 26 12.25 8.11 -46.25
C LEU A 26 11.31 8.23 -45.03
N THR A 27 10.85 7.09 -44.50
CA THR A 27 10.10 7.02 -43.25
C THR A 27 10.95 7.56 -42.09
N GLY A 28 10.37 8.44 -41.26
CA GLY A 28 11.05 9.00 -40.09
C GLY A 28 11.41 7.94 -39.05
N ALA A 29 12.49 8.17 -38.30
CA ALA A 29 12.93 7.27 -37.24
C ALA A 29 11.88 7.14 -36.13
N THR A 30 11.69 5.93 -35.61
CA THR A 30 10.87 5.68 -34.41
C THR A 30 11.44 6.47 -33.23
N GLY A 31 10.57 7.18 -32.49
CA GLY A 31 10.97 7.93 -31.29
C GLY A 31 11.55 7.04 -30.21
N ALA A 32 12.40 7.60 -29.34
CA ALA A 32 12.98 6.86 -28.22
C ALA A 32 11.90 6.39 -27.24
N THR A 33 12.05 5.16 -26.71
CA THR A 33 11.24 4.68 -25.58
C THR A 33 11.46 5.60 -24.37
N GLY A 34 10.37 6.02 -23.72
CA GLY A 34 10.45 6.83 -22.51
C GLY A 34 11.16 6.11 -21.35
N PRO A 35 11.64 6.84 -20.33
CA PRO A 35 12.28 6.22 -19.17
C PRO A 35 11.30 5.28 -18.45
N ALA A 36 11.80 4.13 -17.98
CA ALA A 36 11.03 3.27 -17.10
C ALA A 36 10.65 4.04 -15.82
N GLY A 37 9.38 3.99 -15.41
CA GLY A 37 8.95 4.61 -14.16
C GLY A 37 9.69 4.01 -12.97
N SER A 38 10.11 4.83 -12.00
CA SER A 38 10.62 4.35 -10.71
C SER A 38 9.47 3.72 -9.93
N GLY A 39 9.24 2.42 -10.13
CA GLY A 39 8.06 1.70 -9.65
C GLY A 39 8.10 1.44 -8.15
N GLY A 40 7.64 2.40 -7.35
CA GLY A 40 7.23 2.17 -5.97
C GLY A 40 5.71 2.04 -5.89
N LEU A 41 5.20 1.11 -5.08
CA LEU A 41 3.78 0.93 -4.82
C LEU A 41 3.44 1.37 -3.41
N VAL A 42 2.40 2.21 -3.29
CA VAL A 42 1.87 2.66 -2.01
C VAL A 42 0.52 1.98 -1.75
N ILE A 43 0.36 1.36 -0.59
CA ILE A 43 -0.91 0.81 -0.11
C ILE A 43 -1.35 1.61 1.13
N PRO A 44 -2.33 2.51 1.03
CA PRO A 44 -2.87 3.22 2.19
C PRO A 44 -3.76 2.29 3.04
N PHE A 45 -3.86 2.58 4.32
CA PHE A 45 -4.79 1.90 5.23
C PHE A 45 -5.37 2.90 6.22
N SER A 46 -6.55 2.59 6.74
CA SER A 46 -7.16 3.34 7.83
C SER A 46 -8.13 2.47 8.61
N SER A 47 -8.07 2.56 9.93
CA SER A 47 -9.10 2.03 10.80
C SER A 47 -10.39 2.86 10.71
N VAL A 48 -11.54 2.25 10.98
CA VAL A 48 -12.82 2.98 11.14
C VAL A 48 -13.15 3.17 12.61
N GLY A 49 -13.82 4.28 12.93
CA GLY A 49 -14.37 4.55 14.26
C GLY A 49 -15.88 4.43 14.38
N GLY A 50 -16.32 3.92 15.54
CA GLY A 50 -17.70 3.86 15.98
C GLY A 50 -17.92 2.70 16.96
N ALA A 51 -18.65 2.93 18.06
CA ALA A 51 -19.07 1.85 18.95
C ALA A 51 -19.88 0.81 18.14
N GLY A 52 -19.48 -0.46 18.20
CA GLY A 52 -20.09 -1.53 17.39
C GLY A 52 -19.65 -1.58 15.92
N ARG A 53 -18.69 -0.74 15.49
CA ARG A 53 -18.16 -0.70 14.11
C ARG A 53 -16.64 -0.61 14.10
N GLY A 54 -15.97 -1.70 14.50
CA GLY A 54 -14.57 -1.85 14.10
C GLY A 54 -13.54 -1.04 14.90
N THR A 55 -13.87 -0.56 16.11
CA THR A 55 -12.88 0.11 16.95
C THR A 55 -11.90 -0.93 17.50
N ALA A 56 -10.64 -0.81 17.10
CA ALA A 56 -9.53 -1.70 17.46
C ALA A 56 -9.31 -1.73 18.98
N LEU A 57 -9.44 -2.87 19.66
CA LEU A 57 -9.07 -3.06 21.09
C LEU A 57 -7.80 -3.90 21.20
N PRO A 58 -6.67 -3.41 20.70
CA PRO A 58 -5.42 -4.10 20.94
C PRO A 58 -5.23 -4.21 22.47
N SER A 59 -4.70 -5.33 22.93
CA SER A 59 -4.46 -5.64 24.34
C SER A 59 -3.07 -6.22 24.53
N THR A 60 -2.50 -6.05 25.73
CA THR A 60 -1.21 -6.62 26.12
C THR A 60 -1.38 -7.67 27.22
N ASN A 61 -0.52 -8.68 27.23
CA ASN A 61 -0.43 -9.61 28.36
C ASN A 61 0.33 -8.96 29.53
N ALA A 62 0.43 -9.69 30.63
CA ALA A 62 1.22 -9.26 31.78
C ALA A 62 2.71 -9.06 31.48
N SER A 63 3.24 -9.47 30.33
CA SER A 63 4.63 -9.20 29.92
C SER A 63 4.75 -8.05 28.92
N GLY A 64 3.67 -7.30 28.67
CA GLY A 64 3.67 -6.16 27.73
C GLY A 64 3.57 -6.55 26.26
N VAL A 65 3.47 -7.84 25.94
CA VAL A 65 3.36 -8.34 24.56
C VAL A 65 1.92 -8.26 24.09
N SER A 66 1.71 -7.82 22.84
CA SER A 66 0.38 -7.78 22.21
C SER A 66 -0.27 -9.18 22.26
N LEU A 67 -1.48 -9.27 22.80
CA LEU A 67 -2.29 -10.48 22.85
C LEU A 67 -3.18 -10.61 21.63
N ASN A 68 -3.66 -9.50 21.10
CA ASN A 68 -4.49 -9.45 19.91
C ASN A 68 -4.00 -8.34 18.99
N VAL A 69 -4.44 -8.42 17.74
CA VAL A 69 -4.21 -7.41 16.71
C VAL A 69 -5.50 -7.14 15.96
N ASN A 70 -5.52 -6.05 15.24
CA ASN A 70 -6.61 -5.67 14.37
C ASN A 70 -6.18 -5.80 12.93
N LEU A 71 -7.11 -6.19 12.06
CA LEU A 71 -6.88 -6.17 10.62
C LEU A 71 -7.28 -4.81 10.09
N LEU A 72 -6.39 -4.19 9.31
CA LEU A 72 -6.57 -2.86 8.74
C LEU A 72 -6.72 -2.97 7.22
N THR A 73 -7.64 -2.19 6.66
CA THR A 73 -7.89 -2.09 5.22
C THR A 73 -8.27 -0.65 4.86
N PHE A 74 -8.76 -0.40 3.65
CA PHE A 74 -9.08 0.90 3.07
C PHE A 74 -10.38 1.51 3.65
N GLY A 75 -10.46 1.66 4.97
CA GLY A 75 -11.65 2.17 5.64
C GLY A 75 -12.58 1.08 6.18
N ARG A 76 -12.02 -0.04 6.65
CA ARG A 76 -12.69 -1.00 7.54
C ARG A 76 -11.65 -1.58 8.51
N THR A 77 -12.11 -2.11 9.63
CA THR A 77 -11.25 -2.76 10.63
C THR A 77 -11.86 -4.07 11.07
N GLY A 78 -11.05 -5.11 11.11
CA GLY A 78 -11.36 -6.38 11.75
C GLY A 78 -10.91 -6.30 13.20
N ASN A 79 -11.77 -6.74 14.12
CA ASN A 79 -11.53 -6.57 15.55
C ASN A 79 -10.86 -7.80 16.17
N ASP A 80 -9.87 -7.52 17.02
CA ASP A 80 -9.40 -8.37 18.13
C ASP A 80 -9.05 -9.81 17.74
N ILE A 81 -8.25 -9.95 16.69
CA ILE A 81 -7.70 -11.23 16.29
C ILE A 81 -6.65 -11.68 17.31
N LEU A 82 -6.94 -12.75 18.02
CA LEU A 82 -6.04 -13.34 19.01
C LEU A 82 -4.73 -13.81 18.36
N LEU A 83 -3.60 -13.38 18.92
CA LEU A 83 -2.29 -13.87 18.55
C LEU A 83 -1.97 -15.17 19.29
N THR A 84 -1.70 -16.22 18.54
CA THR A 84 -1.09 -17.45 19.03
C THR A 84 0.44 -17.29 18.98
N GLY A 85 1.13 -17.62 20.06
CA GLY A 85 2.60 -17.48 20.14
C GLY A 85 3.12 -16.05 19.90
N GLY A 86 2.29 -15.03 20.12
CA GLY A 86 2.65 -13.61 20.01
C GLY A 86 2.89 -13.08 18.59
N SER A 87 2.66 -13.88 17.54
CA SER A 87 2.93 -13.46 16.16
C SER A 87 2.09 -14.14 15.08
N THR A 88 1.42 -15.26 15.38
CA THR A 88 0.58 -15.96 14.41
C THR A 88 -0.89 -15.79 14.74
N PHE A 89 -1.75 -15.87 13.72
CA PHE A 89 -3.18 -15.87 13.91
C PHE A 89 -3.88 -16.55 12.74
N THR A 90 -5.07 -17.08 13.00
CA THR A 90 -5.97 -17.60 11.99
C THR A 90 -7.16 -16.67 11.89
N VAL A 91 -7.54 -16.29 10.68
CA VAL A 91 -8.72 -15.46 10.46
C VAL A 91 -9.94 -16.37 10.40
N PRO A 92 -10.91 -16.23 11.32
CA PRO A 92 -12.14 -17.01 11.24
C PRO A 92 -13.03 -16.47 10.12
N PHE A 93 -13.52 -17.34 9.24
CA PHE A 93 -14.54 -16.98 8.24
C PHE A 93 -15.92 -16.88 8.90
N ALA A 94 -16.22 -15.71 9.45
CA ALA A 94 -17.59 -15.19 9.36
C ALA A 94 -17.75 -14.48 8.01
N THR A 95 -18.98 -14.22 7.58
CA THR A 95 -19.36 -13.78 6.21
C THR A 95 -18.65 -12.53 5.66
N ASP A 96 -17.89 -11.81 6.48
CA ASP A 96 -17.38 -10.45 6.19
C ASP A 96 -15.84 -10.31 6.21
N ASN A 97 -15.09 -11.36 6.54
CA ASN A 97 -13.64 -11.22 6.79
C ASN A 97 -12.74 -11.34 5.55
N ASN A 98 -13.29 -11.62 4.37
CA ASN A 98 -12.50 -11.79 3.13
C ASN A 98 -11.90 -10.46 2.61
N GLN A 99 -12.35 -9.32 3.15
CA GLN A 99 -12.02 -7.98 2.65
C GLN A 99 -10.73 -7.38 3.23
N PHE A 100 -10.01 -8.12 4.08
CA PHE A 100 -8.83 -7.63 4.81
C PHE A 100 -7.49 -8.05 4.19
N PHE A 101 -7.52 -8.78 3.08
CA PHE A 101 -6.32 -9.37 2.48
C PHE A 101 -6.16 -9.00 1.02
N PHE A 102 -4.91 -8.94 0.58
CA PHE A 102 -4.54 -8.66 -0.81
C PHE A 102 -3.34 -9.50 -1.22
N THR A 103 -3.07 -9.55 -2.52
CA THR A 103 -1.92 -10.27 -3.09
C THR A 103 -1.27 -9.40 -4.16
N PHE A 104 0.02 -9.62 -4.42
CA PHE A 104 0.69 -9.04 -5.57
C PHE A 104 0.87 -10.09 -6.68
N PRO A 105 0.67 -9.72 -7.96
CA PRO A 105 0.94 -10.62 -9.08
C PRO A 105 2.45 -10.81 -9.33
N VAL A 106 3.29 -10.00 -8.70
CA VAL A 106 4.76 -10.02 -8.82
C VAL A 106 5.39 -10.05 -7.43
N ALA A 107 6.65 -10.47 -7.34
CA ALA A 107 7.41 -10.34 -6.11
C ALA A 107 7.70 -8.86 -5.84
N VAL A 108 7.61 -8.46 -4.58
CA VAL A 108 7.89 -7.09 -4.12
C VAL A 108 8.66 -7.14 -2.81
N THR A 109 9.26 -6.02 -2.39
CA THR A 109 9.85 -5.86 -1.07
C THR A 109 9.11 -4.74 -0.33
N LEU A 110 8.59 -5.02 0.86
CA LEU A 110 8.14 -3.94 1.75
C LEU A 110 9.38 -3.18 2.22
N THR A 111 9.44 -1.89 1.91
CA THR A 111 10.58 -1.03 2.21
C THR A 111 10.23 0.15 3.10
N GLY A 112 8.94 0.45 3.27
CA GLY A 112 8.52 1.49 4.20
C GLY A 112 7.15 1.30 4.84
N ILE A 113 7.01 1.78 6.06
CA ILE A 113 5.74 1.97 6.76
C ILE A 113 5.72 3.39 7.34
N ALA A 114 4.63 4.11 7.09
CA ALA A 114 4.29 5.33 7.79
C ALA A 114 2.92 5.14 8.46
N ALA A 115 2.77 5.64 9.68
CA ALA A 115 1.52 5.52 10.42
C ALA A 115 1.26 6.71 11.34
N SER A 116 -0.02 6.97 11.61
CA SER A 116 -0.53 7.85 12.65
C SER A 116 -1.47 7.06 13.55
N PHE A 117 -1.47 7.40 14.83
CA PHE A 117 -2.26 6.72 15.84
C PHE A 117 -2.92 7.75 16.75
N ASN A 118 -4.14 7.48 17.22
CA ASN A 118 -4.74 8.27 18.28
C ASN A 118 -5.67 7.45 19.18
N ASN A 119 -5.62 7.71 20.48
CA ASN A 119 -6.47 7.03 21.45
C ASN A 119 -7.89 7.62 21.45
N ASN A 120 -8.90 6.74 21.55
CA ASN A 120 -10.30 7.17 21.60
C ASN A 120 -10.67 7.81 22.96
N ALA A 121 -10.16 7.25 24.05
CA ALA A 121 -10.47 7.68 25.41
C ALA A 121 -9.20 8.04 26.17
N ALA A 122 -9.32 8.96 27.13
CA ALA A 122 -8.21 9.30 28.00
C ALA A 122 -7.82 8.10 28.87
N PHE A 123 -6.51 7.92 29.10
CA PHE A 123 -5.99 6.83 29.92
C PHE A 123 -4.63 7.18 30.51
N THR A 124 -4.25 6.49 31.59
CA THR A 124 -2.97 6.69 32.29
C THR A 124 -2.18 5.37 32.31
N PRO A 125 -1.14 5.22 31.49
CA PRO A 125 -0.21 4.09 31.58
C PRO A 125 0.56 4.09 32.92
N ILE A 126 1.08 2.95 33.38
CA ILE A 126 1.93 2.93 34.59
C ILE A 126 3.22 3.72 34.37
N ALA A 127 3.80 4.29 35.44
CA ALA A 127 4.95 5.20 35.37
C ALA A 127 6.21 4.62 34.72
N ALA A 128 6.35 3.30 34.64
CA ALA A 128 7.49 2.63 34.03
C ALA A 128 7.26 2.18 32.57
N SER A 129 6.08 2.41 32.01
CA SER A 129 5.69 1.83 30.72
C SER A 129 6.22 2.58 29.50
N ASN A 130 6.22 1.89 28.37
CA ASN A 130 6.53 2.39 27.04
C ASN A 130 5.47 1.82 26.06
N PHE A 131 4.22 2.24 26.27
CA PHE A 131 3.09 1.82 25.43
C PHE A 131 3.17 2.44 24.05
N ARG A 132 3.35 1.57 23.05
CA ARG A 132 3.49 1.94 21.65
C ARG A 132 2.50 1.18 20.77
N PRO A 133 1.60 1.85 20.06
CA PRO A 133 0.93 1.23 18.93
C PRO A 133 1.95 0.94 17.82
N TYR A 134 1.65 -0.07 17.01
CA TYR A 134 2.44 -0.47 15.86
C TYR A 134 1.59 -0.89 14.67
N ILE A 135 2.21 -0.81 13.50
CA ILE A 135 1.72 -1.41 12.25
C ILE A 135 2.72 -2.49 11.81
N ALA A 136 2.22 -3.58 11.27
CA ALA A 136 3.05 -4.61 10.66
C ALA A 136 2.36 -5.23 9.45
N LEU A 137 3.16 -5.89 8.61
CA LEU A 137 2.69 -6.76 7.55
C LEU A 137 2.63 -8.20 8.10
N ALA A 138 1.52 -8.89 7.85
CA ALA A 138 1.41 -10.32 8.07
C ALA A 138 1.24 -11.05 6.74
N THR A 139 1.79 -12.26 6.65
CA THR A 139 1.77 -13.07 5.44
C THR A 139 1.17 -14.43 5.70
N ALA A 140 0.44 -14.98 4.73
CA ALA A 140 -0.02 -16.36 4.71
C ALA A 140 0.33 -17.02 3.38
N ALA A 141 0.56 -18.34 3.42
CA ALA A 141 0.76 -19.13 2.20
C ALA A 141 -0.54 -19.16 1.38
N PRO A 142 -0.46 -19.17 0.03
CA PRO A 142 -1.64 -19.31 -0.82
C PRO A 142 -2.51 -20.50 -0.40
N GLY A 143 -3.82 -20.31 -0.38
CA GLY A 143 -4.79 -21.35 0.02
C GLY A 143 -4.95 -21.54 1.53
N THR A 144 -4.24 -20.75 2.35
CA THR A 144 -4.40 -20.74 3.81
C THR A 144 -4.70 -19.33 4.32
N TYR A 145 -5.27 -19.24 5.52
CA TYR A 145 -5.53 -17.99 6.22
C TYR A 145 -4.89 -17.98 7.61
N ASN A 146 -3.79 -18.73 7.74
CA ASN A 146 -2.94 -18.77 8.90
C ASN A 146 -1.82 -17.75 8.66
N PHE A 147 -2.04 -16.54 9.14
CA PHE A 147 -1.11 -15.45 8.98
C PHE A 147 -0.04 -15.47 10.06
N THR A 148 1.15 -15.05 9.67
CA THR A 148 2.26 -14.76 10.58
C THR A 148 2.69 -13.33 10.37
N ILE A 149 2.77 -12.56 11.45
CA ILE A 149 3.33 -11.20 11.44
C ILE A 149 4.81 -11.30 11.06
N SER A 150 5.22 -10.58 10.03
CA SER A 150 6.62 -10.49 9.65
C SER A 150 7.38 -9.63 10.67
N PRO A 151 8.31 -10.20 11.47
CA PRO A 151 8.97 -9.45 12.54
C PRO A 151 9.73 -8.23 12.03
N GLY A 152 10.34 -8.34 10.85
CA GLY A 152 11.08 -7.25 10.20
C GLY A 152 10.20 -6.09 9.73
N SER A 153 8.87 -6.25 9.73
CA SER A 153 7.92 -5.20 9.35
C SER A 153 7.34 -4.43 10.54
N VAL A 154 7.51 -4.91 11.78
CA VAL A 154 6.88 -4.31 12.95
C VAL A 154 7.41 -2.90 13.17
N THR A 155 6.54 -1.92 13.00
CA THR A 155 6.86 -0.50 13.05
C THR A 155 6.05 0.16 14.16
N TYR A 156 6.70 0.36 15.30
CA TYR A 156 6.14 1.07 16.44
C TYR A 156 6.11 2.59 16.19
N SER A 157 5.18 3.27 16.84
CA SER A 157 5.24 4.72 17.03
C SER A 157 6.63 5.18 17.53
N SER A 158 7.06 6.35 17.06
CA SER A 158 8.37 6.94 17.36
C SER A 158 8.51 7.30 18.85
N SER A 159 7.39 7.59 19.52
CA SER A 159 7.28 7.76 20.97
C SER A 159 6.12 6.94 21.51
N GLY A 160 6.16 6.58 22.79
CA GLY A 160 5.01 6.00 23.48
C GLY A 160 4.07 7.06 24.04
N PHE A 161 2.91 6.61 24.52
CA PHE A 161 2.08 7.43 25.40
C PHE A 161 2.85 7.78 26.68
N LEU A 162 2.59 8.97 27.24
CA LEU A 162 3.34 9.47 28.40
C LEU A 162 3.05 8.59 29.62
N PRO A 163 4.07 7.98 30.25
CA PRO A 163 3.85 7.07 31.37
C PRO A 163 3.54 7.81 32.67
N GLY A 164 2.69 7.22 33.51
CA GLY A 164 2.36 7.74 34.85
C GLY A 164 1.51 9.02 34.85
N VAL A 165 1.11 9.51 33.68
CA VAL A 165 0.29 10.72 33.53
C VAL A 165 -0.90 10.45 32.62
N ASN A 166 -1.94 11.26 32.78
CA ASN A 166 -3.13 11.16 31.94
C ASN A 166 -2.81 11.58 30.50
N ASN A 167 -2.98 10.67 29.56
CA ASN A 167 -2.97 10.94 28.14
C ASN A 167 -4.41 11.27 27.72
N PRO A 168 -4.71 12.54 27.33
CA PRO A 168 -6.06 12.94 26.94
C PRO A 168 -6.58 12.12 25.75
N THR A 169 -7.91 12.14 25.54
CA THR A 169 -8.50 11.63 24.29
C THR A 169 -7.84 12.31 23.08
N SER A 170 -7.67 11.55 22.00
CA SER A 170 -7.07 12.00 20.74
C SER A 170 -5.62 12.48 20.87
N THR A 171 -4.86 11.95 21.83
CA THR A 171 -3.38 12.08 21.83
C THR A 171 -2.83 11.38 20.60
N ILE A 172 -2.11 12.12 19.76
CA ILE A 172 -1.60 11.64 18.47
C ILE A 172 -0.15 11.16 18.61
N LEU A 173 0.13 9.97 18.06
CA LEU A 173 1.47 9.44 17.87
C LEU A 173 1.69 9.16 16.38
N THR A 174 2.95 9.14 15.94
CA THR A 174 3.31 8.82 14.55
C THR A 174 4.40 7.77 14.49
N ALA A 175 4.51 7.07 13.36
CA ALA A 175 5.62 6.18 13.04
C ALA A 175 6.08 6.43 11.61
N LEU A 176 7.39 6.33 11.40
CA LEU A 176 8.02 6.28 10.09
C LEU A 176 9.19 5.31 10.14
N ASN A 177 9.17 4.29 9.28
CA ASN A 177 10.25 3.35 9.09
C ASN A 177 10.47 3.16 7.59
N ASN A 178 11.64 3.56 7.10
CA ASN A 178 12.05 3.47 5.70
C ASN A 178 13.27 2.53 5.52
N THR A 179 13.57 1.72 6.53
CA THR A 179 14.69 0.76 6.52
C THR A 179 14.20 -0.68 6.50
N ILE A 180 12.92 -0.89 6.17
CA ILE A 180 12.34 -2.24 6.12
C ILE A 180 12.93 -2.99 4.93
N ASN A 181 13.20 -4.28 5.11
CA ASN A 181 13.60 -5.17 4.03
C ASN A 181 12.88 -6.50 4.22
N VAL A 182 11.60 -6.54 3.85
CA VAL A 182 10.77 -7.75 3.93
C VAL A 182 10.37 -8.16 2.52
N PRO A 183 11.06 -9.16 1.93
CA PRO A 183 10.69 -9.72 0.63
C PRO A 183 9.34 -10.44 0.70
N VAL A 184 8.55 -10.26 -0.35
CA VAL A 184 7.22 -10.85 -0.51
C VAL A 184 7.16 -11.52 -1.88
N PRO A 185 7.12 -12.86 -1.95
CA PRO A 185 6.91 -13.58 -3.20
C PRO A 185 5.57 -13.25 -3.86
N ALA A 186 5.51 -13.37 -5.18
CA ALA A 186 4.26 -13.24 -5.94
C ALA A 186 3.20 -14.22 -5.43
N GLY A 187 1.94 -13.78 -5.37
CA GLY A 187 0.81 -14.59 -4.92
C GLY A 187 0.69 -14.78 -3.40
N THR A 188 1.65 -14.27 -2.61
CA THR A 188 1.56 -14.30 -1.14
C THR A 188 0.33 -13.54 -0.67
N LEU A 189 -0.43 -14.11 0.27
CA LEU A 189 -1.57 -13.44 0.88
C LEU A 189 -1.07 -12.51 1.98
N LEU A 190 -1.48 -11.24 1.92
CA LEU A 190 -1.00 -10.16 2.77
C LEU A 190 -2.12 -9.57 3.62
N ALA A 191 -1.82 -9.27 4.87
CA ALA A 191 -2.69 -8.51 5.77
C ALA A 191 -1.91 -7.35 6.40
N ILE A 192 -2.57 -6.20 6.59
CA ILE A 192 -2.03 -5.12 7.41
C ILE A 192 -2.59 -5.31 8.82
N VAL A 193 -1.70 -5.39 9.80
CA VAL A 193 -2.09 -5.57 11.19
C VAL A 193 -1.73 -4.35 12.02
N GLY A 194 -2.64 -3.99 12.93
CA GLY A 194 -2.45 -2.94 13.92
C GLY A 194 -2.55 -3.50 15.33
N GLY A 195 -1.50 -3.29 16.13
CA GLY A 195 -1.46 -3.73 17.51
C GLY A 195 -0.84 -2.67 18.41
N TRP A 196 -0.61 -3.03 19.67
CA TRP A 196 0.20 -2.21 20.56
C TRP A 196 0.91 -3.07 21.60
N SER A 197 2.01 -2.57 22.12
CA SER A 197 2.81 -3.27 23.12
C SER A 197 3.32 -2.29 24.16
N ASP A 198 3.56 -2.79 25.36
CA ASP A 198 4.46 -2.14 26.31
C ASP A 198 5.87 -2.69 26.07
N LEU A 199 6.78 -1.82 25.62
CA LEU A 199 8.12 -2.26 25.19
C LEU A 199 9.13 -2.44 26.34
N ASN A 200 8.77 -2.08 27.57
CA ASN A 200 9.71 -2.13 28.69
C ASN A 200 9.05 -2.60 30.01
N GLY A 201 7.85 -3.16 29.96
CA GLY A 201 7.07 -3.35 31.18
C GLY A 201 6.02 -4.45 31.18
N SER A 202 5.60 -4.76 32.40
CA SER A 202 4.48 -5.62 32.73
C SER A 202 3.25 -4.74 32.94
N GLN A 203 2.43 -4.61 31.91
CA GLN A 203 1.12 -4.00 32.05
C GLN A 203 0.17 -4.62 31.03
N ALA A 204 -0.89 -5.27 31.54
CA ALA A 204 -2.04 -5.59 30.72
C ALA A 204 -2.89 -4.34 30.58
N LEU A 205 -3.08 -3.90 29.35
CA LEU A 205 -3.91 -2.75 29.03
C LEU A 205 -4.69 -3.05 27.76
N GLN A 206 -5.89 -2.50 27.68
CA GLN A 206 -6.74 -2.55 26.50
C GLN A 206 -7.32 -1.17 26.27
N GLN A 207 -7.15 -0.62 25.06
CA GLN A 207 -7.61 0.73 24.72
C GLN A 207 -7.94 0.79 23.24
N TYR A 208 -8.99 1.53 22.93
CA TYR A 208 -9.31 1.86 21.55
C TYR A 208 -8.28 2.81 20.95
N ILE A 209 -7.57 2.35 19.90
CA ILE A 209 -6.59 3.13 19.16
C ILE A 209 -6.99 3.16 17.68
N TYR A 210 -7.15 4.36 17.14
CA TYR A 210 -7.29 4.58 15.71
C TYR A 210 -5.92 4.52 15.04
N MET A 211 -5.85 3.94 13.85
CA MET A 211 -4.61 3.72 13.12
C MET A 211 -4.80 4.01 11.65
N SER A 212 -3.95 4.81 11.05
CA SER A 212 -3.96 5.10 9.61
C SER A 212 -2.56 5.30 9.08
N GLY A 213 -2.38 5.17 7.77
CA GLY A 213 -1.05 5.33 7.18
C GLY A 213 -0.92 4.64 5.83
N SER A 214 0.30 4.22 5.53
CA SER A 214 0.62 3.53 4.28
C SER A 214 1.81 2.59 4.39
N LEU A 215 1.78 1.54 3.58
CA LEU A 215 2.92 0.68 3.28
C LEU A 215 3.52 1.11 1.93
N TYR A 216 4.84 1.08 1.82
CA TYR A 216 5.58 1.33 0.59
C TYR A 216 6.35 0.08 0.18
N PHE A 217 6.15 -0.34 -1.07
CA PHE A 217 6.77 -1.51 -1.68
C PHE A 217 7.60 -1.11 -2.89
N SER A 218 8.69 -1.82 -3.14
CA SER A 218 9.56 -1.67 -4.32
C SER A 218 9.95 -3.02 -4.91
#